data_AF-A0A954YE37-F1
#
_entry.id   AF-A0A954YE37-F1
#
_cell.length_a   1.000
_cell.length_b   1.000
_cell.length_c   1.000
_cell.angle_alpha   90.00
_cell.angle_beta   90.00
_cell.angle_gamma   90.00
#
_symmetry.space_group_name_H-M   'P 1'
#
loop_
_entity.id
_entity.type
_entity.pdbx_description
1 polymer ?
#
loop_
_entity_poly.entity_id
_entity_poly.type
_entity_poly.pdbx_seq_one_letter_code
_entity_poly.pdbx_strand_id
1 'polypeptide(L)'
;TAWAGTVTILLGVLIVVGSRRLEHFDAALVGYTFATLFAAFGITYRYTIWLARPPTRMYWRHGWRAFLSPRRFAVNLGRLIRRGVSEIALNRFIFRRGRLRGLAHWLIMWGCILASAITFPLVWGWIHFETVPGHLGVYRTYLFGFAAGDFPVDSPIAFIVFHGLVWASFLVVAGVMLAFRRRMIDHGAGAVQ
;
A
#
# COMPACT_ATOMS: atom_id res chain seq x y z
N THR A 1 -4.47 15.08 -17.28
CA THR A 1 -4.43 16.12 -16.23
C THR A 1 -5.70 16.11 -15.38
N ALA A 2 -6.91 16.20 -15.96
CA ALA A 2 -8.18 16.20 -15.22
C ALA A 2 -8.29 15.04 -14.19
N TRP A 3 -8.11 13.79 -14.63
CA TRP A 3 -8.14 12.61 -13.72
C TRP A 3 -7.17 12.70 -12.55
N ALA A 4 -5.95 13.21 -12.78
CA ALA A 4 -4.95 13.35 -11.72
C ALA A 4 -5.39 14.41 -10.70
N GLY A 5 -5.90 15.55 -11.17
CA GLY A 5 -6.50 16.57 -10.31
C GLY A 5 -7.67 16.02 -9.50
N THR A 6 -8.58 15.27 -10.13
CA THR A 6 -9.72 14.64 -9.45
C THR A 6 -9.27 13.69 -8.35
N VAL A 7 -8.32 12.78 -8.62
CA VAL A 7 -7.82 11.84 -7.60
C VAL A 7 -7.16 12.59 -6.44
N THR A 8 -6.36 13.62 -6.72
CA THR A 8 -5.71 14.42 -5.67
C THR A 8 -6.71 15.20 -4.83
N ILE A 9 -7.72 15.82 -5.45
CA ILE A 9 -8.80 16.53 -4.73
C ILE A 9 -9.59 15.54 -3.87
N LEU A 10 -9.98 14.39 -4.42
CA LEU A 10 -10.69 13.34 -3.68
C LEU A 10 -9.87 12.86 -2.48
N LEU A 11 -8.57 12.62 -2.66
CA LEU A 11 -7.69 12.27 -1.55
C LEU A 11 -7.63 13.38 -0.49
N GLY A 12 -7.50 14.65 -0.90
CA GLY A 12 -7.56 15.79 0.01
C GLY A 12 -8.85 15.86 0.82
N VAL A 13 -10.00 15.66 0.16
CA VAL A 13 -11.31 15.58 0.84
C VAL A 13 -11.35 14.41 1.83
N LEU A 14 -10.87 13.23 1.45
CA LEU A 14 -10.82 12.07 2.34
C LEU A 14 -9.90 12.29 3.55
N ILE A 15 -8.80 13.02 3.39
CA ILE A 15 -7.92 13.41 4.51
C ILE A 15 -8.68 14.34 5.46
N VAL A 16 -9.31 15.41 4.95
CA VAL A 16 -10.06 16.37 5.78
C VAL A 16 -11.23 15.70 6.49
N VAL A 17 -11.99 14.84 5.80
CA VAL A 17 -13.11 14.12 6.40
C VAL A 17 -12.61 13.09 7.43
N GLY A 18 -11.60 12.30 7.08
CA GLY A 18 -11.10 11.22 7.92
C GLY A 18 -10.37 11.70 9.18
N SER A 19 -9.76 12.89 9.13
CA SER A 19 -9.11 13.54 10.28
C SER A 19 -10.06 14.39 11.13
N ARG A 20 -11.37 14.37 10.84
CA ARG A 20 -12.40 15.23 11.47
C ARG A 20 -12.06 16.72 11.37
N ARG A 21 -11.96 17.22 10.13
CA ARG A 21 -11.61 18.62 9.83
C ARG A 21 -10.23 19.02 10.37
N LEU A 22 -9.27 18.09 10.32
CA LEU A 22 -7.88 18.27 10.78
C LEU A 22 -7.72 18.43 12.30
N GLU A 23 -8.75 18.15 13.10
CA GLU A 23 -8.67 18.23 14.58
C GLU A 23 -7.63 17.26 15.16
N HIS A 24 -7.50 16.07 14.56
CA HIS A 24 -6.54 15.04 14.99
C HIS A 24 -5.34 14.91 14.06
N PHE A 25 -5.07 15.94 13.26
CA PHE A 25 -3.98 15.94 12.28
C PHE A 25 -2.70 16.48 12.92
N ASP A 26 -1.61 15.71 12.85
CA ASP A 26 -0.30 16.13 13.34
C ASP A 26 0.37 17.11 12.35
N ALA A 27 0.63 18.34 12.80
CA ALA A 27 1.28 19.38 12.02
C ALA A 27 2.69 18.98 11.53
N ALA A 28 3.38 18.08 12.22
CA ALA A 28 4.68 17.57 11.76
C ALA A 28 4.55 16.72 10.47
N LEU A 29 3.35 16.18 10.19
CA LEU A 29 3.08 15.31 9.04
C LEU A 29 2.58 16.07 7.81
N VAL A 30 2.51 17.41 7.86
CA VAL A 30 2.11 18.27 6.72
C VAL A 30 2.96 17.97 5.48
N GLY A 31 4.29 17.91 5.64
CA GLY A 31 5.21 17.65 4.52
C GLY A 31 4.94 16.29 3.85
N TYR A 32 4.72 15.25 4.66
CA TYR A 32 4.36 13.92 4.16
C TYR A 32 2.98 13.91 3.50
N THR A 33 2.03 14.67 4.03
CA THR A 33 0.69 14.80 3.44
C THR A 33 0.75 15.38 2.03
N PHE A 34 1.45 16.49 1.85
CA PHE A 34 1.70 17.06 0.52
C PHE A 34 2.45 16.10 -0.40
N ALA A 35 3.44 15.36 0.12
CA ALA A 35 4.13 14.34 -0.65
C ALA A 35 3.17 13.23 -1.14
N THR A 36 2.23 12.77 -0.31
CA THR A 36 1.22 11.77 -0.73
C THR A 36 0.23 12.32 -1.77
N LEU A 37 -0.20 13.58 -1.64
CA LEU A 37 -1.05 14.26 -2.62
C LEU A 37 -0.35 14.40 -3.98
N PHE A 38 0.93 14.80 -3.96
CA PHE A 38 1.77 14.89 -5.15
C PHE A 38 2.03 13.52 -5.77
N ALA A 39 2.30 12.49 -4.95
CA ALA A 39 2.45 11.12 -5.43
C ALA A 39 1.16 10.61 -6.09
N ALA A 40 0.00 10.83 -5.47
CA ALA A 40 -1.30 10.46 -6.05
C ALA A 40 -1.54 11.16 -7.40
N PHE A 41 -1.21 12.46 -7.49
CA PHE A 41 -1.25 13.21 -8.74
C PHE A 41 -0.33 12.58 -9.80
N GLY A 42 0.95 12.42 -9.47
CA GLY A 42 1.99 11.97 -10.40
C GLY A 42 1.74 10.54 -10.91
N ILE A 43 1.36 9.63 -10.03
CA ILE A 43 1.01 8.24 -10.38
C ILE A 43 -0.22 8.23 -11.29
N THR A 44 -1.29 8.94 -10.92
CA THR A 44 -2.51 9.00 -11.74
C THR A 44 -2.24 9.63 -13.09
N TYR A 45 -1.46 10.72 -13.13
CA TYR A 45 -1.07 11.37 -14.37
C TYR A 45 -0.29 10.43 -15.29
N ARG A 46 0.76 9.78 -14.79
CA ARG A 46 1.55 8.81 -15.58
C ARG A 46 0.69 7.63 -16.04
N TYR A 47 -0.18 7.11 -15.17
CA TYR A 47 -1.07 6.01 -15.51
C TYR A 47 -2.07 6.40 -16.60
N THR A 48 -2.65 7.60 -16.53
CA THR A 48 -3.61 8.08 -17.54
C THR A 48 -2.96 8.30 -18.90
N ILE A 49 -1.73 8.80 -18.94
CA ILE A 49 -0.95 8.92 -20.19
C ILE A 49 -0.65 7.54 -20.77
N TRP A 50 -0.22 6.60 -19.93
CA TRP A 50 0.02 5.23 -20.37
C TRP A 50 -1.25 4.58 -20.93
N LEU A 51 -2.40 4.80 -20.29
CA LEU A 51 -3.70 4.28 -20.71
C LEU A 51 -4.24 4.94 -21.99
N ALA A 52 -3.82 6.16 -22.30
CA ALA A 52 -4.23 6.89 -23.50
C ALA A 52 -3.59 6.35 -24.79
N ARG A 53 -2.50 5.58 -24.69
CA ARG A 53 -1.82 5.01 -25.86
C ARG A 53 -2.78 4.03 -26.59
N PRO A 54 -2.83 4.04 -27.94
CA PRO A 54 -3.77 3.20 -28.70
C PRO A 54 -3.80 1.71 -28.29
N PRO A 55 -2.65 1.01 -28.13
CA PRO A 55 -2.69 -0.41 -27.77
C PRO A 55 -3.22 -0.64 -26.35
N THR A 56 -2.81 0.15 -25.36
CA THR A 56 -3.23 -0.01 -23.96
C THR A 56 -4.71 0.36 -23.78
N ARG A 57 -5.17 1.41 -24.47
CA ARG A 57 -6.58 1.82 -24.48
C ARG A 57 -7.49 0.72 -25.03
N MET A 58 -7.06 0.04 -26.09
CA MET A 58 -7.78 -1.10 -26.66
C MET A 58 -7.91 -2.23 -25.63
N TYR A 59 -6.79 -2.71 -25.07
CA TYR A 59 -6.81 -3.77 -24.07
C TYR A 59 -7.64 -3.42 -22.84
N TRP A 60 -7.57 -2.17 -22.37
CA TRP A 60 -8.38 -1.70 -21.24
C TRP A 60 -9.88 -1.78 -21.54
N ARG A 61 -10.32 -1.23 -22.68
CA ARG A 61 -11.74 -1.25 -23.06
C ARG A 61 -12.26 -2.66 -23.24
N HIS A 62 -11.52 -3.52 -23.95
CA HIS A 62 -11.94 -4.90 -24.16
C HIS A 62 -11.87 -5.73 -22.88
N GLY A 63 -10.90 -5.46 -22.01
CA GLY A 63 -10.78 -6.07 -20.69
C GLY A 63 -12.01 -5.81 -19.83
N TRP A 64 -12.44 -4.54 -19.72
CA TRP A 64 -13.64 -4.19 -18.96
C TRP A 64 -14.93 -4.73 -19.59
N ARG A 65 -15.05 -4.70 -20.92
CA ARG A 65 -16.20 -5.31 -21.61
C ARG A 65 -16.30 -6.81 -21.35
N ALA A 66 -15.17 -7.53 -21.38
CA ALA A 66 -15.14 -8.95 -21.09
C ALA A 66 -15.45 -9.23 -19.61
N PHE A 67 -14.87 -8.44 -18.70
CA PHE A 67 -15.07 -8.56 -17.25
C PHE A 67 -16.52 -8.32 -16.84
N LEU A 68 -17.14 -7.24 -17.32
CA LEU A 68 -18.50 -6.80 -16.99
C LEU A 68 -19.59 -7.51 -17.80
N SER A 69 -19.27 -8.59 -18.52
CA SER A 69 -20.29 -9.37 -19.24
C SER A 69 -21.29 -10.01 -18.25
N PRO A 70 -22.60 -9.71 -18.33
CA PRO A 70 -23.56 -10.08 -17.27
C PRO A 70 -23.60 -11.58 -16.98
N ARG A 71 -23.55 -12.41 -18.03
CA ARG A 71 -23.59 -13.88 -17.92
C ARG A 71 -22.36 -14.50 -17.26
N ARG A 72 -21.22 -13.79 -17.21
CA ARG A 72 -19.94 -14.31 -16.70
C ARG A 72 -19.37 -13.48 -15.56
N PHE A 73 -20.07 -12.45 -15.11
CA PHE A 73 -19.55 -11.51 -14.11
C PHE A 73 -19.09 -12.22 -12.83
N ALA A 74 -19.91 -13.08 -12.24
CA ALA A 74 -19.54 -13.83 -11.03
C ALA A 74 -18.29 -14.72 -11.23
N VAL A 75 -18.23 -15.42 -12.38
CA VAL A 75 -17.07 -16.25 -12.74
C VAL A 75 -15.82 -15.39 -12.95
N ASN A 76 -15.96 -14.22 -13.59
CA ASN A 76 -14.88 -13.28 -13.83
C ASN A 76 -14.37 -12.67 -12.52
N LEU A 77 -15.27 -12.32 -11.60
CA LEU A 77 -14.93 -11.84 -10.27
C LEU A 77 -14.17 -12.90 -9.47
N GLY A 78 -14.66 -14.15 -9.46
CA GLY A 78 -13.94 -15.26 -8.82
C GLY A 78 -12.56 -15.51 -9.44
N ARG A 79 -12.43 -15.40 -10.77
CA ARG A 79 -11.13 -15.47 -11.46
C ARG A 79 -10.21 -14.29 -11.10
N LEU A 80 -10.75 -13.09 -10.99
CA LEU A 80 -10.00 -11.88 -10.61
C LEU A 80 -9.45 -12.02 -9.19
N ILE A 81 -10.30 -12.41 -8.22
CA ILE A 81 -9.88 -12.64 -6.84
C ILE A 81 -8.81 -13.73 -6.80
N ARG A 82 -9.06 -14.88 -7.44
CA ARG A 82 -8.10 -15.99 -7.46
C ARG A 82 -6.75 -15.56 -8.05
N ARG A 83 -6.75 -14.83 -9.16
CA ARG A 83 -5.50 -14.34 -9.79
C ARG A 83 -4.84 -13.22 -8.99
N GLY A 84 -5.61 -12.34 -8.36
CA GLY A 84 -5.10 -11.31 -7.45
C GLY A 84 -4.38 -11.95 -6.27
N VAL A 85 -4.97 -12.96 -5.65
CA VAL A 85 -4.32 -13.69 -4.56
C VAL A 85 -3.14 -14.51 -5.07
N SER A 86 -3.30 -15.35 -6.09
CA SER A 86 -2.24 -16.26 -6.52
C SER A 86 -1.06 -15.55 -7.18
N GLU A 87 -1.32 -14.63 -8.11
CA GLU A 87 -0.27 -14.05 -8.95
C GLU A 87 0.29 -12.75 -8.38
N ILE A 88 -0.52 -11.95 -7.68
CA ILE A 88 -0.06 -10.69 -7.07
C ILE A 88 0.35 -10.94 -5.62
N ALA A 89 -0.60 -11.28 -4.73
CA ALA A 89 -0.34 -11.39 -3.29
C ALA A 89 0.67 -12.50 -2.94
N LEU A 90 0.57 -13.65 -3.60
CA LEU A 90 1.48 -14.79 -3.40
C LEU A 90 2.64 -14.83 -4.41
N ASN A 91 2.71 -13.91 -5.38
CA ASN A 91 3.77 -13.83 -6.39
C ASN A 91 4.04 -15.17 -7.12
N ARG A 92 3.02 -16.01 -7.33
CA ARG A 92 3.19 -17.40 -7.81
C ARG A 92 3.94 -17.48 -9.14
N PHE A 93 3.67 -16.60 -10.09
CA PHE A 93 4.41 -16.55 -11.35
C PHE A 93 5.91 -16.26 -11.16
N ILE A 94 6.30 -15.45 -10.16
CA ILE A 94 7.71 -15.11 -9.90
C ILE A 94 8.41 -16.32 -9.29
N PHE A 95 7.78 -16.96 -8.31
CA PHE A 95 8.31 -18.17 -7.66
C PHE A 95 8.53 -19.31 -8.67
N ARG A 96 7.60 -19.49 -9.62
CA ARG A 96 7.73 -20.48 -10.71
C ARG A 96 8.95 -20.25 -11.61
N ARG A 97 9.40 -19.01 -11.76
CA ARG A 97 10.55 -18.64 -12.58
C ARG A 97 11.87 -18.58 -11.77
N GLY A 98 11.81 -18.72 -10.44
CA GLY A 98 12.98 -18.71 -9.57
C GLY A 98 12.61 -18.45 -8.12
N ARG A 99 12.89 -19.41 -7.23
CA ARG A 99 12.50 -19.35 -5.81
C ARG A 99 13.09 -18.14 -5.09
N LEU A 100 14.39 -17.88 -5.28
CA LEU A 100 15.08 -16.75 -4.67
C LEU A 100 14.55 -15.40 -5.18
N ARG A 101 14.19 -15.32 -6.46
CA ARG A 101 13.58 -14.12 -7.04
C ARG A 101 12.17 -13.89 -6.52
N GLY A 102 11.39 -14.96 -6.39
CA GLY A 102 10.06 -14.94 -5.78
C GLY A 102 10.14 -14.45 -4.34
N LEU A 103 11.04 -15.01 -3.53
CA LEU A 103 11.21 -14.62 -2.14
C LEU A 103 11.62 -13.15 -1.99
N ALA A 104 12.59 -12.68 -2.79
CA ALA A 104 13.00 -11.28 -2.80
C ALA A 104 11.82 -10.33 -3.10
N HIS A 105 11.04 -10.61 -4.15
CA HIS A 105 9.87 -9.77 -4.48
C HIS A 105 8.78 -9.86 -3.42
N TRP A 106 8.53 -11.04 -2.87
CA TRP A 106 7.48 -11.27 -1.88
C TRP A 106 7.78 -10.50 -0.59
N LEU A 107 9.01 -10.55 -0.10
CA LEU A 107 9.45 -9.80 1.08
C LEU A 107 9.42 -8.29 0.86
N ILE A 108 9.94 -7.80 -0.27
CA ILE A 108 9.90 -6.36 -0.59
C ILE A 108 8.45 -5.87 -0.72
N MET A 109 7.62 -6.59 -1.47
CA MET A 109 6.23 -6.21 -1.71
C MET A 109 5.44 -6.16 -0.40
N TRP A 110 5.47 -7.21 0.42
CA TRP A 110 4.73 -7.23 1.68
C TRP A 110 5.30 -6.28 2.72
N GLY A 111 6.62 -6.10 2.78
CA GLY A 111 7.23 -5.08 3.63
C GLY A 111 6.78 -3.66 3.25
N CYS A 112 6.77 -3.33 1.96
CA CYS A 112 6.28 -2.02 1.50
C CYS A 112 4.76 -1.85 1.67
N ILE A 113 3.96 -2.90 1.45
CA ILE A 113 2.50 -2.87 1.68
C ILE A 113 2.22 -2.65 3.17
N LEU A 114 2.87 -3.40 4.06
CA LEU A 114 2.72 -3.25 5.51
C LEU A 114 3.12 -1.85 5.96
N ALA A 115 4.28 -1.35 5.52
CA ALA A 115 4.72 0.01 5.83
C ALA A 115 3.69 1.04 5.36
N SER A 116 3.20 0.94 4.13
CA SER A 116 2.21 1.88 3.56
C SER A 116 0.87 1.82 4.29
N ALA A 117 0.42 0.62 4.70
CA ALA A 117 -0.81 0.41 5.45
C ALA A 117 -0.77 1.02 6.86
N ILE A 118 0.44 1.22 7.41
CA ILE A 118 0.64 1.88 8.70
C ILE A 118 0.85 3.39 8.49
N THR A 119 1.78 3.78 7.62
CA THR A 119 2.21 5.19 7.50
C THR A 119 1.15 6.08 6.88
N PHE A 120 0.42 5.63 5.85
CA PHE A 120 -0.56 6.50 5.21
C PHE A 120 -1.73 6.86 6.12
N PRO A 121 -2.39 5.92 6.83
CA PRO A 121 -3.44 6.29 7.77
C PRO A 121 -2.96 7.21 8.90
N LEU A 122 -1.73 7.03 9.39
CA LEU A 122 -1.14 7.92 10.40
C LEU A 122 -0.91 9.33 9.83
N VAL A 123 -0.28 9.44 8.65
CA VAL A 123 -0.04 10.72 7.97
C VAL A 123 -1.34 11.45 7.65
N TRP A 124 -2.39 10.73 7.28
CA TRP A 124 -3.70 11.30 6.97
C TRP A 124 -4.54 11.65 8.21
N GLY A 125 -4.05 11.35 9.43
CA GLY A 125 -4.81 11.51 10.67
C GLY A 125 -6.01 10.57 10.79
N TRP A 126 -6.06 9.49 9.99
CA TRP A 126 -7.12 8.48 10.06
C TRP A 126 -6.92 7.55 11.25
N ILE A 127 -5.67 7.34 11.68
CA ILE A 127 -5.33 6.61 12.89
C ILE A 127 -4.49 7.52 13.76
N HIS A 128 -4.81 7.57 15.05
CA HIS A 128 -3.95 8.21 16.06
C HIS A 128 -4.13 7.51 17.41
N PHE A 129 -3.18 7.75 18.31
CA PHE A 129 -3.14 7.16 19.64
C PHE A 129 -3.10 8.27 20.68
N GLU A 130 -3.90 8.14 21.73
CA GLU A 130 -3.89 9.05 22.87
C GLU A 130 -3.73 8.26 24.16
N THR A 131 -3.11 8.86 25.18
CA THR A 131 -3.16 8.31 26.53
C THR A 131 -4.49 8.66 27.18
N VAL A 132 -5.05 7.72 27.96
CA VAL A 132 -6.29 7.99 28.68
C VAL A 132 -5.97 8.92 29.87
N PRO A 133 -6.66 10.06 30.04
CA PRO A 133 -6.44 10.95 31.18
C PRO A 133 -6.56 10.19 32.51
N GLY A 134 -5.55 10.31 33.37
CA GLY A 134 -5.48 9.57 34.65
C GLY A 134 -4.97 8.13 34.56
N HIS A 135 -4.79 7.58 33.35
CA HIS A 135 -4.31 6.22 33.12
C HIS A 135 -3.21 6.19 32.04
N LEU A 136 -2.03 6.70 32.39
CA LEU A 136 -0.85 6.75 31.51
C LEU A 136 -0.36 5.36 31.05
N GLY A 137 -0.78 4.30 31.73
CA GLY A 137 -0.49 2.91 31.35
C GLY A 137 -1.35 2.37 30.21
N VAL A 138 -2.29 3.16 29.67
CA VAL A 138 -3.24 2.72 28.64
C VAL A 138 -3.25 3.68 27.46
N TYR A 139 -3.15 3.12 26.26
CA TYR A 139 -3.38 3.84 25.02
C TYR A 139 -4.78 3.57 24.50
N ARG A 140 -5.44 4.62 24.03
CA ARG A 140 -6.66 4.56 23.22
C ARG A 140 -6.30 4.79 21.76
N THR A 141 -6.71 3.87 20.91
CA THR A 141 -6.59 4.03 19.45
C THR A 141 -7.86 4.62 18.90
N TYR A 142 -7.71 5.59 18.01
CA TYR A 142 -8.81 6.17 17.26
C TYR A 142 -8.68 5.82 15.79
N LEU A 143 -9.81 5.46 15.18
CA LEU A 143 -9.94 5.24 13.74
C LEU A 143 -11.02 6.20 13.20
N PHE A 144 -10.62 7.09 12.29
CA PHE A 144 -11.44 8.21 11.80
C PHE A 144 -12.03 9.06 12.94
N GLY A 145 -11.25 9.18 14.03
CA GLY A 145 -11.60 9.82 15.30
C GLY A 145 -12.59 9.06 16.18
N PHE A 146 -13.06 7.87 15.78
CA PHE A 146 -13.88 7.02 16.65
C PHE A 146 -12.96 6.12 17.49
N ALA A 147 -13.23 6.02 18.80
CA ALA A 147 -12.48 5.11 19.66
C ALA A 147 -12.63 3.67 19.16
N ALA A 148 -11.52 3.07 18.76
CA ALA A 148 -11.45 1.73 18.18
C ALA A 148 -11.07 0.67 19.22
N GLY A 149 -10.48 1.08 20.34
CA GLY A 149 -10.15 0.20 21.46
C GLY A 149 -9.04 0.78 22.34
N ASP A 150 -8.94 0.22 23.54
CA ASP A 150 -7.94 0.55 24.54
C ASP A 150 -7.03 -0.64 24.77
N PHE A 151 -5.73 -0.40 24.95
CA PHE A 151 -4.79 -1.45 25.32
C PHE A 151 -3.71 -0.96 26.29
N PRO A 152 -3.25 -1.80 27.22
CA PRO A 152 -2.11 -1.48 28.10
C PRO A 152 -0.82 -1.28 27.30
N VAL A 153 0.02 -0.33 27.72
CA VAL A 153 1.29 0.00 27.07
C VAL A 153 2.27 -1.18 27.08
N ASP A 154 2.22 -1.99 28.12
CA ASP A 154 3.03 -3.20 28.35
C ASP A 154 2.46 -4.46 27.68
N SER A 155 1.36 -4.34 26.94
CA SER A 155 0.73 -5.49 26.29
C SER A 155 1.50 -5.97 25.04
N PRO A 156 1.40 -7.27 24.69
CA PRO A 156 1.95 -7.79 23.44
C PRO A 156 1.37 -7.11 22.20
N ILE A 157 0.12 -6.63 22.28
CA ILE A 157 -0.55 -5.90 21.20
C ILE A 157 0.15 -4.56 20.98
N ALA A 158 0.39 -3.79 22.05
CA ALA A 158 1.13 -2.53 21.98
C ALA A 158 2.52 -2.75 21.36
N PHE A 159 3.23 -3.79 21.79
CA PHE A 159 4.53 -4.13 21.21
C PHE A 159 4.44 -4.35 19.69
N ILE A 160 3.50 -5.16 19.20
CA ILE A 160 3.35 -5.43 17.76
C ILE A 160 2.99 -4.15 16.99
N VAL A 161 2.03 -3.37 17.47
CA VAL A 161 1.52 -2.16 16.79
C VAL A 161 2.61 -1.09 16.71
N PHE A 162 3.26 -0.76 17.83
CA PHE A 162 4.30 0.27 17.86
C PHE A 162 5.60 -0.15 17.15
N HIS A 163 5.84 -1.45 16.99
CA HIS A 163 6.97 -1.96 16.19
C HIS A 163 6.57 -2.33 14.76
N GLY A 164 5.36 -1.98 14.30
CA GLY A 164 4.87 -2.33 12.96
C GLY A 164 5.82 -1.97 11.81
N LEU A 165 6.43 -0.78 11.86
CA LEU A 165 7.42 -0.34 10.88
C LEU A 165 8.77 -1.06 11.01
N VAL A 166 9.12 -1.53 12.20
CA VAL A 166 10.30 -2.37 12.43
C VAL A 166 10.09 -3.74 11.78
N TRP A 167 8.92 -4.35 11.92
CA TRP A 167 8.59 -5.60 11.23
C TRP A 167 8.61 -5.44 9.71
N ALA A 168 8.05 -4.35 9.20
CA ALA A 168 8.09 -4.02 7.78
C ALA A 168 9.54 -3.86 7.28
N SER A 169 10.41 -3.22 8.06
CA SER A 169 11.82 -3.01 7.68
C SER A 169 12.59 -4.33 7.62
N PHE A 170 12.37 -5.28 8.54
CA PHE A 170 12.99 -6.61 8.46
C PHE A 170 12.64 -7.33 7.15
N LEU A 171 11.36 -7.27 6.72
CA LEU A 171 10.94 -7.84 5.45
C LEU A 171 11.65 -7.16 4.27
N VAL A 172 11.64 -5.82 4.22
CA VAL A 172 12.26 -5.07 3.12
C VAL A 172 13.77 -5.31 3.07
N VAL A 173 14.48 -5.19 4.20
CA VAL A 173 15.93 -5.38 4.27
C VAL A 173 16.31 -6.79 3.81
N ALA A 174 15.64 -7.83 4.32
CA ALA A 174 15.89 -9.20 3.89
C ALA A 174 15.63 -9.37 2.38
N GLY A 175 14.51 -8.85 1.87
CA GLY A 175 14.18 -8.92 0.44
C GLY A 175 15.19 -8.19 -0.46
N VAL A 176 15.65 -7.01 -0.05
CA VAL A 176 16.68 -6.23 -0.73
C VAL A 176 18.01 -6.97 -0.71
N MET A 177 18.44 -7.53 0.42
CA MET A 177 19.68 -8.33 0.51
C MET A 177 19.64 -9.53 -0.45
N LEU A 178 18.52 -10.25 -0.55
CA LEU A 178 18.37 -11.35 -1.50
C LEU A 178 18.41 -10.87 -2.96
N ALA A 179 17.81 -9.71 -3.26
CA ALA A 179 17.84 -9.12 -4.60
C ALA A 179 19.27 -8.70 -5.01
N PHE A 180 20.00 -8.04 -4.11
CA PHE A 180 21.40 -7.64 -4.32
C PHE A 180 22.31 -8.85 -4.47
N ARG A 181 22.22 -9.83 -3.57
CA ARG A 181 22.99 -11.09 -3.66
C ARG A 181 22.79 -11.75 -5.01
N ARG A 182 21.55 -11.85 -5.49
CA ARG A 182 21.27 -12.45 -6.81
C ARG A 182 21.93 -11.64 -7.93
N ARG A 183 21.85 -10.30 -7.89
CA ARG A 183 22.45 -9.44 -8.92
C ARG A 183 23.99 -9.54 -8.95
N MET A 184 24.63 -9.76 -7.80
CA MET A 184 26.09 -9.91 -7.72
C MET A 184 26.59 -11.30 -8.17
N ILE A 185 25.77 -12.34 -8.02
CA ILE A 185 26.18 -13.73 -8.32
C ILE A 185 25.75 -14.18 -9.73
N ASP A 186 24.60 -13.71 -10.24
CA ASP A 186 24.13 -14.06 -11.58
C ASP A 186 24.91 -13.29 -12.65
N HIS A 187 25.97 -13.90 -13.18
CA HIS A 187 26.81 -13.37 -14.26
C HIS A 187 26.05 -13.23 -15.60
N GLY A 188 24.87 -13.84 -15.73
CA GLY A 188 24.01 -13.72 -16.92
C GLY A 188 23.42 -12.32 -17.14
N ALA A 189 23.47 -11.43 -16.14
CA ALA A 189 23.10 -10.02 -16.29
C ALA A 189 24.22 -9.16 -16.90
N GLY A 190 25.47 -9.63 -16.91
CA GLY A 190 26.61 -8.95 -17.54
C GLY A 190 26.85 -9.35 -19.00
N ALA A 191 26.23 -10.42 -19.49
CA ALA A 191 26.45 -10.95 -20.85
C ALA A 191 25.54 -10.35 -21.94
N VAL A 192 24.66 -9.41 -21.58
CA VAL A 192 23.69 -8.75 -22.49
C VAL A 192 23.77 -7.21 -22.41
N GLN A 193 24.82 -6.67 -21.81
CA GLN A 193 25.17 -5.25 -21.88
C GLN A 193 26.29 -5.03 -22.90
#